data_AF-A0AA95GTV1-F1
#
_entry.id   AF-A0AA95GTV1-F1
#
_cell.length_a   1.000
_cell.length_b   1.000
_cell.length_c   1.000
_cell.angle_alpha   90.00
_cell.angle_beta   90.00
_cell.angle_gamma   90.00
#
_symmetry.space_group_name_H-M   'P 1'
#
loop_
_entity.id
_entity.type
_entity.pdbx_description
1 polymer ?
#
loop_
_entity_poly.entity_id
_entity_poly.type
_entity_poly.pdbx_seq_one_letter_code
_entity_poly.pdbx_strand_id
1 'polypeptide(L)'
;MTTRLSSQFMHYQKTNSMMHSQSQLADKYQRITTGKRLLQSADDPAAAAENLQINQTQTRLAQYKTARNFSQHQMQSQLQVVEKMEDLSRRIKQTFVAISNQSIMSEDARQAYATELESLKSELVGLANSKDSSGNYPVCRL
;
A
#
# COMPACT_ATOMS: atom_id res chain seq x y z
N MET A 1 8.06 61.90 51.93
CA MET A 1 8.70 61.97 50.60
C MET A 1 8.45 60.64 49.90
N THR A 2 7.37 60.54 49.12
CA THR A 2 6.92 59.31 48.46
C THR A 2 7.77 59.07 47.21
N THR A 3 8.47 57.95 47.20
CA THR A 3 9.39 57.52 46.15
C THR A 3 8.65 57.21 44.84
N ARG A 4 8.49 58.24 43.99
CA ARG A 4 7.91 58.11 42.64
C ARG A 4 8.81 57.37 41.63
N LEU A 5 10.12 57.27 41.92
CA LEU A 5 11.06 56.51 41.09
C LEU A 5 10.86 54.98 41.23
N SER A 6 10.53 54.51 42.43
CA SER A 6 10.26 53.09 42.68
C SER A 6 8.86 52.65 42.24
N SER A 7 7.84 53.53 42.29
CA SER A 7 6.48 53.16 41.86
C SER A 7 6.41 52.87 40.35
N GLN A 8 7.09 53.66 39.52
CA GLN A 8 7.13 53.44 38.08
C GLN A 8 7.89 52.15 37.74
N PHE A 9 9.04 51.92 38.38
CA PHE A 9 9.81 50.69 38.21
C PHE A 9 9.04 49.44 38.67
N MET A 10 8.35 49.51 39.80
CA MET A 10 7.46 48.44 40.29
C MET A 10 6.28 48.21 39.34
N HIS A 11 5.73 49.26 38.73
CA HIS A 11 4.66 49.12 37.76
C HIS A 11 5.14 48.42 36.48
N TYR A 12 6.31 48.82 35.95
CA TYR A 12 6.95 48.17 34.80
C TYR A 12 7.32 46.70 35.06
N GLN A 13 7.82 46.38 36.26
CA GLN A 13 8.07 44.98 36.63
C GLN A 13 6.78 44.15 36.64
N LYS A 14 5.69 44.70 37.18
CA LYS A 14 4.38 44.02 37.19
C LYS A 14 3.83 43.83 35.78
N THR A 15 3.95 44.81 34.90
CA THR A 15 3.50 44.67 33.49
C THR A 15 4.33 43.64 32.73
N ASN A 16 5.66 43.62 32.93
CA ASN A 16 6.52 42.61 32.31
C ASN A 16 6.21 41.20 32.82
N SER A 17 5.97 41.05 34.13
CA SER A 17 5.55 39.77 34.72
C SER A 17 4.21 39.30 34.12
N MET A 18 3.25 40.21 33.97
CA MET A 18 1.96 39.92 33.35
C MET A 18 2.09 39.51 31.88
N MET A 19 2.89 40.25 31.09
CA MET A 19 3.17 39.88 29.70
C MET A 19 3.84 38.51 29.60
N HIS A 20 4.76 38.19 30.53
CA HIS A 20 5.40 36.89 30.58
C HIS A 20 4.39 35.77 30.90
N SER A 21 3.49 35.97 31.87
CA SER A 21 2.41 35.01 32.17
C SER A 21 1.47 34.81 30.99
N GLN A 22 1.15 35.88 30.25
CA GLN A 22 0.27 35.79 29.08
C GLN A 22 0.92 35.03 27.92
N SER A 23 2.23 35.21 27.70
CA SER A 23 3.01 34.41 26.74
C SER A 23 3.02 32.93 27.12
N GLN A 24 3.29 32.60 28.39
CA GLN A 24 3.27 31.20 28.85
C GLN A 24 1.88 30.56 28.72
N LEU A 25 0.83 31.34 28.95
CA LEU A 25 -0.54 30.87 28.80
C LEU A 25 -0.85 30.57 27.33
N ALA A 26 -0.46 31.44 26.40
CA ALA A 26 -0.62 31.23 24.97
C ALA A 26 0.09 29.95 24.49
N ASP A 27 1.34 29.74 24.94
CA ASP A 27 2.09 28.52 24.63
C ASP A 27 1.41 27.26 25.16
N LYS A 28 0.90 27.29 26.39
CA LYS A 28 0.15 26.16 26.97
C LYS A 28 -1.14 25.88 26.20
N TYR A 29 -1.88 26.92 25.84
CA TYR A 29 -3.06 26.76 24.97
C TYR A 29 -2.69 26.14 23.64
N GLN A 30 -1.60 26.56 23.00
CA GLN A 30 -1.13 25.96 21.75
C GLN A 30 -0.74 24.49 21.90
N ARG A 31 -0.08 24.10 23.01
CA ARG A 31 0.24 22.69 23.31
C ARG A 31 -1.02 21.85 23.53
N ILE A 32 -2.04 22.41 24.20
CA ILE A 32 -3.33 21.74 24.42
C ILE A 32 -4.08 21.58 23.09
N THR A 33 -4.16 22.62 22.28
CA THR A 33 -4.87 22.58 20.99
C THR A 33 -4.20 21.64 19.99
N THR A 34 -2.87 21.62 19.94
CA THR A 34 -2.13 20.72 19.03
C THR A 34 -1.98 19.30 19.59
N GLY A 35 -2.14 19.11 20.89
CA GLY A 35 -1.85 17.86 21.59
C GLY A 35 -0.37 17.45 21.57
N LYS A 36 0.52 18.30 21.04
CA LYS A 36 1.94 17.98 20.89
C LYS A 36 2.72 18.49 22.09
N ARG A 37 3.49 17.60 22.72
CA ARG A 37 4.45 17.97 23.77
C ARG A 37 5.52 18.92 23.24
N LEU A 38 5.97 18.72 22.00
CA LEU A 38 7.01 19.51 21.33
C LEU A 38 6.37 20.32 20.20
N LEU A 39 6.41 21.64 20.31
CA LEU A 39 5.91 22.56 19.28
C LEU A 39 7.02 23.01 18.35
N GLN A 40 8.22 23.24 18.89
CA GLN A 40 9.39 23.67 18.15
C GLN A 40 10.59 22.76 18.46
N SER A 41 11.48 22.58 17.48
CA SER A 41 12.74 21.86 17.67
C SER A 41 13.69 22.55 18.66
N ALA A 42 13.43 23.81 19.01
CA ALA A 42 14.16 24.57 20.01
C ALA A 42 13.83 24.15 21.46
N ASP A 43 12.63 23.59 21.72
CA ASP A 43 12.21 23.17 23.07
C ASP A 43 13.02 21.96 23.57
N ASP A 44 13.35 21.03 22.66
CA ASP A 44 14.16 19.83 22.94
C ASP A 44 14.74 19.31 21.60
N PRO A 45 15.97 19.71 21.24
CA PRO A 45 16.57 19.31 19.97
C PRO A 45 16.85 17.80 19.91
N ALA A 46 17.09 17.13 21.04
CA ALA A 46 17.33 15.69 21.09
C ALA A 46 16.03 14.91 20.82
N ALA A 47 14.95 15.24 21.52
CA ALA A 47 13.65 14.61 21.28
C ALA A 47 13.06 14.97 19.90
N ALA A 48 13.38 16.15 19.36
CA ALA A 48 13.01 16.52 17.99
C ALA A 48 13.75 15.64 16.95
N ALA A 49 15.05 15.39 17.13
CA ALA A 49 15.82 14.51 16.25
C ALA A 49 15.30 13.06 16.28
N GLU A 50 14.98 12.54 17.47
CA GLU A 50 14.36 11.22 17.62
C GLU A 50 13.01 11.14 16.91
N ASN A 51 12.14 12.13 17.09
CA ASN A 51 10.85 12.19 16.38
C ASN A 51 11.02 12.23 14.86
N LEU A 52 12.03 12.94 14.34
CA LEU A 52 12.32 12.95 12.91
C LEU A 52 12.73 11.54 12.41
N GLN A 53 13.57 10.83 13.15
CA GLN A 53 13.95 9.46 12.81
C GLN A 53 12.75 8.50 12.83
N ILE A 54 11.87 8.63 13.83
CA ILE A 54 10.62 7.86 13.92
C ILE A 54 9.72 8.16 12.71
N ASN A 55 9.52 9.44 12.36
CA ASN A 55 8.72 9.83 11.19
C ASN A 55 9.31 9.31 9.87
N GLN A 56 10.63 9.36 9.71
CA GLN A 56 11.32 8.79 8.55
C GLN A 56 11.10 7.26 8.48
N THR A 57 11.23 6.58 9.61
CA THR A 57 10.99 5.13 9.72
C THR A 57 9.54 4.80 9.38
N GLN A 58 8.58 5.57 9.90
CA GLN A 58 7.15 5.40 9.61
C GLN A 58 6.85 5.63 8.12
N THR A 59 7.46 6.63 7.50
CA THR A 59 7.32 6.90 6.06
C THR A 59 7.88 5.75 5.24
N ARG A 60 9.05 5.22 5.61
CA ARG A 60 9.66 4.06 4.95
C ARG A 60 8.79 2.81 5.11
N LEU A 61 8.24 2.58 6.31
CA LEU A 61 7.30 1.48 6.56
C LEU A 61 6.01 1.62 5.75
N ALA A 62 5.51 2.84 5.57
CA ALA A 62 4.35 3.11 4.72
C ALA A 62 4.65 2.76 3.25
N GLN A 63 5.83 3.13 2.74
CA GLN A 63 6.28 2.74 1.40
C GLN A 63 6.39 1.21 1.26
N TYR A 64 6.97 0.52 2.24
CA TYR A 64 7.01 -0.95 2.24
C TYR A 64 5.62 -1.58 2.30
N LYS A 65 4.67 -0.99 3.01
CA LYS A 65 3.28 -1.45 3.02
C LYS A 65 2.66 -1.32 1.62
N THR A 66 2.83 -0.18 0.96
CA THR A 66 2.35 0.03 -0.41
C THR A 66 2.98 -0.95 -1.39
N ALA A 67 4.30 -1.14 -1.31
CA ALA A 67 5.01 -2.11 -2.16
C ALA A 67 4.53 -3.55 -1.92
N ARG A 68 4.31 -3.96 -0.66
CA ARG A 68 3.75 -5.27 -0.34
C ARG A 68 2.34 -5.46 -0.90
N ASN A 69 1.46 -4.47 -0.75
CA ASN A 69 0.11 -4.53 -1.30
C ASN A 69 0.14 -4.69 -2.82
N PHE A 70 1.00 -3.92 -3.50
CA PHE A 70 1.17 -4.05 -4.94
C PHE A 70 1.64 -5.46 -5.33
N SER A 71 2.67 -6.01 -4.66
CA SER A 71 3.12 -7.38 -4.91
C SER A 71 2.05 -8.43 -4.61
N GLN A 72 1.22 -8.24 -3.58
CA GLN A 72 0.10 -9.14 -3.28
C GLN A 72 -0.96 -9.11 -4.38
N HIS A 73 -1.30 -7.93 -4.90
CA HIS A 73 -2.23 -7.82 -6.03
C HIS A 73 -1.68 -8.49 -7.29
N GLN A 74 -0.40 -8.29 -7.60
CA GLN A 74 0.27 -8.99 -8.69
C GLN A 74 0.21 -10.52 -8.52
N MET A 75 0.52 -11.02 -7.31
CA MET A 75 0.49 -12.44 -7.01
C MET A 75 -0.93 -13.03 -7.10
N GLN A 76 -1.95 -12.31 -6.64
CA GLN A 76 -3.35 -12.75 -6.77
C GLN A 76 -3.78 -12.83 -8.23
N SER A 77 -3.42 -11.84 -9.05
CA SER A 77 -3.69 -11.87 -10.49
C SER A 77 -2.98 -13.06 -11.17
N GLN A 78 -1.73 -13.33 -10.81
CA GLN A 78 -0.98 -14.50 -11.27
C GLN A 78 -1.68 -15.81 -10.91
N LEU A 79 -2.14 -15.96 -9.67
CA LEU A 79 -2.85 -17.16 -9.22
C LEU A 79 -4.15 -17.39 -10.00
N GLN A 80 -4.91 -16.33 -10.30
CA GLN A 80 -6.12 -16.44 -11.14
C GLN A 80 -5.80 -16.92 -12.56
N VAL A 81 -4.67 -16.50 -13.13
CA VAL A 81 -4.25 -16.99 -14.45
C VAL A 81 -3.87 -18.47 -14.38
N VAL A 82 -3.14 -18.89 -13.34
CA VAL A 82 -2.76 -20.30 -13.11
C VAL A 82 -3.99 -21.17 -12.89
N GLU A 83 -4.98 -20.71 -12.13
CA GLU A 83 -6.25 -21.42 -11.90
C GLU A 83 -6.99 -21.67 -13.23
N LYS A 84 -7.07 -20.65 -14.10
CA LYS A 84 -7.64 -20.80 -15.46
C LYS A 84 -6.87 -21.81 -16.30
N MET A 85 -5.54 -21.84 -16.20
CA MET A 85 -4.72 -22.84 -16.91
C MET A 85 -4.98 -24.25 -16.39
N GLU A 86 -5.17 -24.41 -15.08
CA GLU A 86 -5.51 -25.70 -14.48
C GLU A 86 -6.88 -26.19 -14.98
N ASP A 87 -7.87 -25.32 -15.01
CA ASP A 87 -9.21 -25.64 -15.50
C ASP A 87 -9.19 -26.03 -16.99
N LEU A 88 -8.43 -25.33 -17.83
CA LEU A 88 -8.25 -25.73 -19.22
C LEU A 88 -7.54 -27.07 -19.37
N SER A 89 -6.49 -27.32 -18.57
CA SER A 89 -5.81 -28.62 -18.56
C SER A 89 -6.75 -29.76 -18.14
N ARG A 90 -7.63 -29.50 -17.16
CA ARG A 90 -8.67 -30.45 -16.73
C ARG A 90 -9.67 -30.71 -17.86
N ARG A 91 -10.13 -29.67 -18.56
CA ARG A 91 -11.03 -29.80 -19.73
C ARG A 91 -10.39 -30.61 -20.84
N ILE A 92 -9.13 -30.34 -21.19
CA ILE A 92 -8.37 -31.11 -22.19
C ILE A 92 -8.35 -32.61 -21.81
N LYS A 93 -8.03 -32.93 -20.55
CA LYS A 93 -8.06 -34.31 -20.05
C LYS A 93 -9.44 -34.95 -20.14
N GLN A 94 -10.50 -34.21 -19.79
CA GLN A 94 -11.88 -34.70 -19.90
C GLN A 94 -12.26 -35.00 -21.36
N THR A 95 -11.90 -34.12 -22.30
CA THR A 95 -12.12 -34.34 -23.74
C THR A 95 -11.36 -35.58 -24.21
N PHE A 96 -10.10 -35.79 -23.80
CA PHE A 96 -9.34 -37.01 -24.11
C PHE A 96 -10.01 -38.29 -23.59
N VAL A 97 -10.50 -38.27 -22.35
CA VAL A 97 -11.22 -39.42 -21.76
C VAL A 97 -12.56 -39.66 -22.47
N ALA A 98 -13.25 -38.60 -22.89
CA ALA A 98 -14.49 -38.71 -23.65
C ALA A 98 -14.26 -39.38 -25.02
N ILE A 99 -13.16 -39.03 -25.70
CA ILE A 99 -12.73 -39.68 -26.95
C ILE A 99 -12.40 -41.17 -26.70
N SER A 100 -11.67 -41.49 -25.63
CA SER A 100 -11.26 -42.89 -25.36
C SER A 100 -12.41 -43.83 -25.02
N ASN A 101 -13.51 -43.29 -24.47
CA ASN A 101 -14.68 -44.09 -24.08
C ASN A 101 -15.65 -44.35 -25.24
N GLN A 102 -15.50 -43.68 -26.38
CA GLN A 102 -16.37 -43.88 -27.55
C GLN A 102 -15.74 -44.89 -28.51
N SER A 103 -16.10 -46.17 -28.37
CA SER A 103 -15.49 -47.28 -29.12
C SER A 103 -15.79 -47.28 -30.63
N ILE A 104 -16.71 -46.43 -31.11
CA ILE A 104 -17.06 -46.27 -32.54
C ILE A 104 -17.42 -44.79 -32.78
N MET A 105 -16.43 -43.96 -33.07
CA MET A 105 -16.64 -42.55 -33.42
C MET A 105 -16.92 -42.38 -34.92
N SER A 106 -17.98 -41.64 -35.25
CA SER A 106 -18.17 -41.06 -36.60
C SER A 106 -17.00 -40.12 -36.93
N GLU A 107 -16.59 -40.08 -38.19
CA GLU A 107 -15.56 -39.15 -38.69
C GLU A 107 -15.87 -37.69 -38.30
N ASP A 108 -17.15 -37.29 -38.39
CA ASP A 108 -17.61 -35.95 -38.00
C ASP A 108 -17.38 -35.64 -36.52
N ALA A 109 -17.62 -36.63 -35.66
CA ALA A 109 -17.47 -36.45 -34.22
C ALA A 109 -15.99 -36.45 -33.81
N ARG A 110 -15.13 -37.18 -34.54
CA ARG A 110 -13.66 -37.09 -34.39
C ARG A 110 -13.15 -35.70 -34.79
N GLN A 111 -13.65 -35.16 -35.90
CA GLN A 111 -13.31 -33.82 -36.38
C GLN A 111 -13.77 -32.73 -35.41
N ALA A 112 -14.96 -32.88 -34.81
CA ALA A 112 -15.48 -31.96 -33.79
C ALA A 112 -14.58 -31.92 -32.55
N TYR A 113 -14.18 -33.07 -32.01
CA TYR A 113 -13.26 -33.12 -30.86
C TYR A 113 -11.86 -32.60 -31.19
N ALA A 114 -11.35 -32.84 -32.41
CA ALA A 114 -10.09 -32.27 -32.85
C ALA A 114 -10.13 -30.73 -32.85
N THR A 115 -11.22 -30.16 -33.37
CA THR A 115 -11.45 -28.70 -33.38
C THR A 115 -11.55 -28.13 -31.96
N GLU A 116 -12.23 -28.84 -31.05
CA GLU A 116 -12.31 -28.46 -29.64
C GLU A 116 -10.94 -28.46 -28.96
N LEU A 117 -10.12 -29.50 -29.16
CA LEU A 117 -8.76 -29.57 -28.60
C LEU A 117 -7.85 -28.48 -29.16
N GLU A 118 -7.96 -28.14 -30.46
CA GLU A 118 -7.23 -27.02 -31.05
C GLU A 118 -7.65 -25.68 -30.43
N SER A 119 -8.94 -25.48 -30.21
CA SER A 119 -9.46 -24.28 -29.52
C SER A 119 -8.93 -24.19 -28.09
N LEU A 120 -8.98 -25.28 -27.31
CA LEU A 120 -8.48 -25.33 -25.94
C LEU A 120 -6.97 -25.08 -25.87
N LYS A 121 -6.20 -25.63 -26.82
CA LYS A 121 -4.77 -25.38 -26.95
C LYS A 121 -4.48 -23.90 -27.27
N SER A 122 -5.22 -23.32 -28.21
CA SER A 122 -5.09 -21.91 -28.57
C SER A 122 -5.39 -21.00 -27.38
N GLU A 123 -6.42 -21.32 -26.60
CA GLU A 123 -6.78 -20.60 -25.37
C GLU A 123 -5.68 -20.70 -24.31
N LEU A 124 -5.10 -21.90 -24.11
CA LEU A 124 -4.00 -22.10 -23.17
C LEU A 124 -2.74 -21.32 -23.56
N VAL A 125 -2.38 -21.33 -24.84
CA VAL A 125 -1.25 -20.53 -25.37
C VAL A 125 -1.55 -19.04 -25.27
N GLY A 126 -2.80 -18.63 -25.48
CA GLY A 126 -3.26 -17.26 -25.28
C GLY A 126 -3.11 -16.79 -23.84
N LEU A 127 -3.47 -17.63 -22.86
CA LEU A 127 -3.27 -17.34 -21.44
C LEU A 127 -1.80 -17.37 -21.04
N ALA A 128 -1.00 -18.29 -21.56
CA ALA A 128 0.44 -18.35 -21.31
C ALA A 128 1.18 -17.10 -21.79
N ASN A 129 0.72 -16.54 -22.91
CA ASN A 129 1.23 -15.30 -23.49
C ASN A 129 0.44 -14.06 -23.05
N SER A 130 -0.52 -14.20 -22.14
CA SER A 130 -1.31 -13.05 -21.68
C SER A 130 -0.40 -12.09 -20.89
N LYS A 131 -0.54 -10.80 -21.19
CA LYS A 131 0.17 -9.73 -20.48
C LYS A 131 -0.69 -9.23 -19.36
N ASP A 132 -0.08 -9.01 -18.20
CA ASP A 132 -0.67 -8.21 -17.15
C ASP A 132 -0.78 -6.74 -17.63
N SER A 133 -1.68 -5.97 -17.00
CA SER A 133 -1.89 -4.53 -17.15
C SER A 133 -0.62 -3.68 -17.15
N SER A 134 0.45 -4.16 -16.52
CA SER A 134 1.78 -3.54 -16.50
C SER A 134 2.71 -3.96 -17.66
N GLY A 135 2.20 -4.72 -18.64
CA GLY A 135 2.97 -5.23 -19.79
C GLY A 135 3.89 -6.42 -19.48
N ASN A 136 3.90 -6.90 -18.24
CA ASN A 136 4.70 -8.04 -17.80
C ASN A 136 4.02 -9.36 -18.16
N TYR A 137 4.82 -10.40 -18.43
CA TYR A 137 4.33 -11.76 -18.57
C TYR A 137 4.31 -12.43 -17.18
N PRO A 138 3.13 -12.61 -16.55
CA PRO A 138 3.02 -13.20 -15.22
C PRO A 138 3.48 -14.65 -15.15
N VAL A 139 3.37 -15.42 -16.24
CA VAL A 139 3.54 -16.88 -16.22
C VAL A 139 4.75 -17.36 -17.03
N CYS A 140 4.95 -16.86 -18.25
CA CYS A 140 6.12 -17.23 -19.06
C CYS A 140 6.94 -15.99 -19.40
N ARG A 141 8.01 -15.77 -18.63
CA ARG A 141 9.09 -14.86 -19.01
C ARG A 141 10.02 -15.66 -19.95
N LEU A 142 9.82 -15.55 -21.25
CA LEU A 142 10.81 -15.99 -22.25
C LEU A 142 11.98 -14.99 -22.27
#